data_AF-F7RNX2-F1
#
_entry.id   AF-F7RNX2-F1
#
_cell.length_a   1.000
_cell.length_b   1.000
_cell.length_c   1.000
_cell.angle_alpha   90.00
_cell.angle_beta   90.00
_cell.angle_gamma   90.00
#
_symmetry.space_group_name_H-M   'P 1'
#
loop_
_entity.id
_entity.type
_entity.pdbx_description
1 polymer ?
#
loop_
_entity_poly.entity_id
_entity_poly.type
_entity_poly.pdbx_seq_one_letter_code
_entity_poly.pdbx_strand_id
1 'polypeptide(L)'
;MTIVDKGYSIDEEVQKIANSDVIIFQMPGWWMGEPWTIKKYIDEVFTAGHGVLYASDGRSRTDTTKKYGSGGLLQGKKYMLSVTWNAPLEAFNEPEQFFNGVGVEGVYLHFHKANQFLGLSALPTFIANDVEKNPQIEKDMARYLQHLDKHIQSL
;
A
#
# COMPACT_ATOMS: atom_id res chain seq x y z
N MET A 1 15.63 -1.18 2.01
CA MET A 1 14.76 -2.09 1.24
C MET A 1 14.65 -3.40 2.01
N THR A 2 13.44 -3.95 2.15
CA THR A 2 13.19 -5.26 2.77
C THR A 2 12.67 -6.20 1.69
N ILE A 3 13.21 -7.41 1.61
CA ILE A 3 12.66 -8.48 0.76
C ILE A 3 11.95 -9.44 1.71
N VAL A 4 10.64 -9.31 1.83
CA VAL A 4 9.81 -10.00 2.83
C VAL A 4 10.01 -11.53 2.79
N ASP A 5 10.13 -12.10 1.59
CA ASP A 5 10.33 -13.55 1.41
C ASP A 5 11.69 -14.07 1.90
N LYS A 6 12.66 -13.18 2.17
CA LYS A 6 13.97 -13.51 2.75
C LYS A 6 13.98 -13.39 4.28
N GLY A 7 12.84 -13.11 4.89
CA GLY A 7 12.71 -12.87 6.32
C GLY A 7 13.01 -11.43 6.73
N TYR A 8 12.62 -11.08 7.94
CA TYR A 8 12.73 -9.75 8.53
C TYR A 8 12.66 -9.83 10.06
N SER A 9 13.24 -8.85 10.75
CA SER A 9 13.07 -8.66 12.18
C SER A 9 11.89 -7.72 12.43
N ILE A 10 10.87 -8.19 13.14
CA ILE A 10 9.63 -7.43 13.35
C ILE A 10 9.91 -6.05 13.95
N ASP A 11 10.73 -5.99 15.01
CA ASP A 11 11.04 -4.74 15.70
C ASP A 11 11.83 -3.77 14.81
N GLU A 12 12.74 -4.27 13.99
CA GLU A 12 13.48 -3.44 13.03
C GLU A 12 12.55 -2.87 11.95
N GLU A 13 11.57 -3.65 11.48
CA GLU A 13 10.60 -3.19 10.50
C GLU A 13 9.63 -2.16 11.08
N VAL A 14 9.20 -2.31 12.34
CA VAL A 14 8.42 -1.29 13.06
C VAL A 14 9.19 0.03 13.09
N GLN A 15 10.46 0.01 13.50
CA GLN A 15 11.28 1.22 13.54
C GLN A 15 11.56 1.78 12.14
N LYS A 16 11.79 0.93 11.15
CA LYS A 16 11.97 1.33 9.76
C LYS A 16 10.75 2.08 9.22
N ILE A 17 9.54 1.57 9.47
CA ILE A 17 8.28 2.23 9.10
C ILE A 17 8.15 3.58 9.83
N ALA A 18 8.36 3.60 11.15
CA ALA A 18 8.23 4.82 11.96
C ALA A 18 9.18 5.94 11.47
N ASN A 19 10.39 5.56 11.07
CA ASN A 19 11.43 6.50 10.62
C ASN A 19 11.35 6.85 9.13
N SER A 20 10.47 6.21 8.34
CA SER A 20 10.33 6.49 6.91
C SER A 20 9.33 7.62 6.66
N ASP A 21 9.62 8.51 5.73
CA ASP A 21 8.64 9.54 5.30
C ASP A 21 7.71 9.02 4.21
N VAL A 22 8.21 8.10 3.38
CA VAL A 22 7.47 7.44 2.32
C VAL A 22 7.76 5.93 2.36
N ILE A 23 6.71 5.12 2.28
CA ILE A 23 6.79 3.66 2.19
C ILE A 23 6.27 3.22 0.83
N ILE A 24 7.08 2.48 0.06
CA ILE A 24 6.66 1.94 -1.23
C ILE A 24 6.47 0.43 -1.10
N PHE A 25 5.26 -0.05 -1.40
CA PHE A 25 4.96 -1.47 -1.50
C PHE A 25 5.08 -1.92 -2.94
N GLN A 26 6.22 -2.54 -3.28
CA GLN A 26 6.40 -3.22 -4.56
C GLN A 26 5.93 -4.67 -4.44
N MET A 27 4.88 -5.05 -5.16
CA MET A 27 4.31 -6.41 -5.06
C MET A 27 3.53 -6.83 -6.31
N PRO A 28 3.51 -8.13 -6.65
CA PRO A 28 2.63 -8.64 -7.70
C PRO A 28 1.19 -8.76 -7.21
N GLY A 29 0.24 -8.65 -8.14
CA GLY A 29 -1.17 -9.00 -7.92
C GLY A 29 -1.33 -10.51 -7.83
N TRP A 30 -1.56 -11.04 -6.63
CA TRP A 30 -1.84 -12.45 -6.39
C TRP A 30 -3.26 -12.60 -5.87
N TRP A 31 -4.10 -13.33 -6.60
CA TRP A 31 -5.52 -13.56 -6.24
C TRP A 31 -6.23 -12.29 -5.75
N MET A 32 -6.13 -11.25 -6.56
CA MET A 32 -6.78 -9.95 -6.39
C MET A 32 -6.19 -9.00 -5.34
N GLY A 33 -5.04 -9.33 -4.76
CA GLY A 33 -4.38 -8.47 -3.77
C GLY A 33 -2.88 -8.71 -3.67
N GLU A 34 -2.35 -8.47 -2.48
CA GLU A 34 -0.97 -8.76 -2.13
C GLU A 34 -0.71 -10.27 -1.96
N PRO A 35 0.53 -10.74 -2.18
CA PRO A 35 0.93 -12.09 -1.79
C PRO A 35 0.76 -12.30 -0.28
N TRP A 36 0.49 -13.55 0.12
CA TRP A 36 0.29 -13.89 1.54
C TRP A 36 1.50 -13.52 2.41
N THR A 37 2.72 -13.50 1.87
CA THR A 37 3.92 -13.10 2.61
C THR A 37 3.89 -11.62 2.97
N ILE A 38 3.41 -10.75 2.08
CA ILE A 38 3.17 -9.33 2.37
C ILE A 38 2.05 -9.18 3.39
N LYS A 39 0.98 -9.98 3.27
CA LYS A 39 -0.11 -9.95 4.25
C LYS A 39 0.37 -10.36 5.65
N LYS A 40 1.18 -11.42 5.75
CA LYS A 40 1.84 -11.84 6.99
C LYS A 40 2.74 -10.74 7.55
N TYR A 41 3.53 -10.09 6.70
CA TYR A 41 4.38 -8.96 7.10
C TYR A 41 3.55 -7.83 7.73
N ILE A 42 2.47 -7.38 7.09
CA ILE A 42 1.66 -6.30 7.68
C ILE A 42 0.95 -6.78 8.95
N ASP A 43 0.48 -8.03 9.01
CA ASP A 43 -0.17 -8.57 10.20
C ASP A 43 0.78 -8.62 11.40
N GLU A 44 2.02 -9.03 11.20
CA GLU A 44 3.02 -9.07 12.27
C GLU A 44 3.54 -7.68 12.62
N VAL A 45 3.99 -6.90 11.64
CA VAL A 45 4.67 -5.62 11.86
C VAL A 45 3.69 -4.53 12.29
N PHE A 46 2.51 -4.41 11.66
CA PHE A 46 1.57 -3.38 12.08
C PHE A 46 1.04 -3.68 13.47
N THR A 47 0.75 -4.95 13.80
CA THR A 47 0.29 -5.35 15.13
C THR A 47 1.35 -5.12 16.20
N ALA A 48 2.60 -5.55 15.96
CA ALA A 48 3.71 -5.29 16.88
C ALA A 48 4.01 -3.80 17.03
N GLY A 49 3.68 -3.00 16.03
CA GLY A 49 3.79 -1.55 16.04
C GLY A 49 2.80 -0.82 16.95
N HIS A 50 1.99 -1.51 17.76
CA HIS A 50 1.13 -0.85 18.74
C HIS A 50 1.95 0.04 19.69
N GLY A 51 1.54 1.29 19.87
CA GLY A 51 2.26 2.30 20.64
C GLY A 51 3.34 3.06 19.85
N VAL A 52 3.70 2.60 18.65
CA VAL A 52 4.69 3.26 17.77
C VAL A 52 4.04 3.72 16.46
N LEU A 53 3.33 2.83 15.77
CA LEU A 53 2.69 3.08 14.47
C LEU A 53 1.22 3.52 14.62
N TYR A 54 0.55 3.04 15.68
CA TYR A 54 -0.80 3.44 16.04
C TYR A 54 -1.00 3.32 17.55
N ALA A 55 -1.88 4.14 18.13
CA ALA A 55 -2.23 4.08 19.54
C ALA A 55 -3.50 3.26 19.80
N SER A 56 -4.49 3.36 18.92
CA SER A 56 -5.78 2.67 19.04
C SER A 56 -6.55 2.71 17.72
N ASP A 57 -7.81 2.28 17.74
CA ASP A 57 -8.74 2.50 16.62
C ASP A 57 -9.27 3.94 16.52
N GLY A 58 -8.84 4.83 17.41
CA GLY A 58 -9.25 6.23 17.46
C GLY A 58 -10.52 6.49 18.28
N ARG A 59 -11.42 5.52 18.46
CA ARG A 59 -12.68 5.73 19.19
C ARG A 59 -12.43 5.96 20.68
N SER A 60 -13.27 6.78 21.28
CA SER A 60 -13.26 7.04 22.72
C SER A 60 -14.64 6.80 23.32
N ARG A 61 -14.67 6.31 24.57
CA ARG A 61 -15.91 6.22 25.36
C ARG A 61 -16.43 7.58 25.80
N THR A 62 -15.55 8.57 25.90
CA THR A 62 -15.85 9.91 26.44
C THR A 62 -15.88 11.01 25.37
N ASP A 63 -15.37 10.72 24.16
CA ASP A 63 -15.36 11.65 23.03
C ASP A 63 -15.91 10.95 21.78
N THR A 64 -17.19 11.22 21.49
CA THR A 64 -17.94 10.62 20.39
C THR A 64 -17.60 11.21 19.01
N THR A 65 -16.81 12.29 18.97
CA THR A 65 -16.36 12.91 17.73
C THR A 65 -15.28 12.07 17.05
N LYS A 66 -14.47 11.32 17.83
CA LYS A 66 -13.46 10.41 17.28
C LYS A 66 -14.09 9.18 16.64
N LYS A 67 -13.57 8.81 15.46
CA LYS A 67 -14.12 7.74 14.61
C LYS A 67 -13.12 6.60 14.46
N TYR A 68 -13.64 5.45 14.04
CA TYR A 68 -12.80 4.29 13.74
C TYR A 68 -11.78 4.65 12.65
N GLY A 69 -10.51 4.32 12.89
CA GLY A 69 -9.38 4.60 12.00
C GLY A 69 -8.66 5.93 12.25
N SER A 70 -9.02 6.69 13.30
CA SER A 70 -8.38 7.98 13.61
C SER A 70 -7.28 7.90 14.69
N GLY A 71 -6.82 6.69 15.05
CA GLY A 71 -5.89 6.45 16.15
C GLY A 71 -4.45 6.12 15.73
N GLY A 72 -4.12 6.29 14.45
CA GLY A 72 -2.76 6.17 13.93
C GLY A 72 -1.77 7.16 14.55
N LEU A 73 -0.48 6.92 14.41
CA LEU A 73 0.60 7.80 14.90
C LEU A 73 1.52 8.33 13.79
N LEU A 74 1.27 7.94 12.54
CA LEU A 74 2.11 8.27 11.38
C LEU A 74 1.50 9.39 10.51
N GLN A 75 0.77 10.34 11.11
CA GLN A 75 0.22 11.48 10.37
C GLN A 75 1.34 12.28 9.68
N GLY A 76 1.07 12.78 8.48
CA GLY A 76 2.03 13.51 7.66
C GLY A 76 2.90 12.62 6.77
N LYS A 77 3.05 11.33 7.11
CA LYS A 77 3.81 10.36 6.32
C LYS A 77 2.97 9.76 5.18
N LYS A 78 3.66 9.21 4.18
CA LYS A 78 3.07 8.75 2.93
C LYS A 78 3.34 7.27 2.67
N TYR A 79 2.49 6.66 1.85
CA TYR A 79 2.78 5.37 1.24
C TYR A 79 2.34 5.34 -0.22
N MET A 80 2.94 4.45 -1.01
CA MET A 80 2.61 4.24 -2.42
C MET A 80 2.53 2.74 -2.71
N LEU A 81 1.55 2.34 -3.52
CA LEU A 81 1.52 1.00 -4.10
C LEU A 81 2.20 1.02 -5.47
N SER A 82 3.04 0.03 -5.72
CA SER A 82 3.68 -0.23 -7.01
C SER A 82 3.43 -1.69 -7.37
N VAL A 83 2.43 -1.93 -8.21
CA VAL A 83 1.88 -3.28 -8.42
C VAL A 83 2.05 -3.78 -9.84
N THR A 84 2.26 -5.09 -10.00
CA THR A 84 2.37 -5.75 -11.32
C THR A 84 1.26 -6.77 -11.48
N TRP A 85 0.53 -6.70 -12.59
CA TRP A 85 -0.64 -7.54 -12.85
C TRP A 85 -0.63 -8.08 -14.28
N ASN A 86 -1.14 -9.30 -14.45
CA ASN A 86 -1.43 -9.82 -15.78
C ASN A 86 -2.80 -9.33 -16.31
N ALA A 87 -3.69 -8.84 -15.45
CA ALA A 87 -4.95 -8.27 -15.92
C ALA A 87 -4.67 -6.98 -16.72
N PRO A 88 -5.37 -6.75 -17.84
CA PRO A 88 -5.30 -5.49 -18.58
C PRO A 88 -5.91 -4.35 -17.77
N LEU A 89 -5.55 -3.10 -18.07
CA LEU A 89 -5.98 -1.94 -17.28
C LEU A 89 -7.50 -1.71 -17.34
N GLU A 90 -8.10 -2.04 -18.48
CA GLU A 90 -9.54 -1.94 -18.76
C GLU A 90 -10.36 -2.80 -17.80
N ALA A 91 -9.82 -3.93 -17.32
CA ALA A 91 -10.51 -4.79 -16.35
C ALA A 91 -10.81 -4.07 -15.02
N PHE A 92 -10.00 -3.07 -14.66
CA PHE A 92 -10.15 -2.27 -13.45
C PHE A 92 -11.10 -1.08 -13.65
N ASN A 93 -11.09 -0.47 -14.84
CA ASN A 93 -11.70 0.83 -15.07
C ASN A 93 -13.05 0.76 -15.82
N GLU A 94 -13.29 -0.28 -16.61
CA GLU A 94 -14.53 -0.41 -17.37
C GLU A 94 -15.67 -0.98 -16.49
N PRO A 95 -16.83 -0.32 -16.39
CA PRO A 95 -17.94 -0.74 -15.52
C PRO A 95 -18.50 -2.14 -15.79
N GLU A 96 -18.43 -2.60 -17.04
CA GLU A 96 -18.97 -3.90 -17.45
C GLU A 96 -17.95 -5.05 -17.31
N GLN A 97 -16.73 -4.76 -16.85
CA GLN A 97 -15.68 -5.77 -16.66
C GLN A 97 -15.61 -6.27 -15.21
N PHE A 98 -14.69 -7.19 -14.96
CA PHE A 98 -14.61 -7.98 -13.72
C PHE A 98 -14.64 -7.16 -12.42
N PHE A 99 -13.96 -6.01 -12.38
CA PHE A 99 -13.91 -5.16 -11.19
C PHE A 99 -14.99 -4.06 -11.16
N ASN A 100 -15.93 -4.06 -12.10
CA ASN A 100 -17.05 -3.11 -12.17
C ASN A 100 -16.62 -1.63 -12.15
N GLY A 101 -15.48 -1.31 -12.78
CA GLY A 101 -14.99 0.07 -12.91
C GLY A 101 -14.56 0.76 -11.61
N VAL A 102 -14.30 0.02 -10.53
CA VAL A 102 -13.86 0.62 -9.24
C VAL A 102 -12.42 1.13 -9.26
N GLY A 103 -11.66 0.80 -10.32
CA GLY A 103 -10.24 1.15 -10.46
C GLY A 103 -9.32 0.35 -9.53
N VAL A 104 -8.02 0.51 -9.73
CA VAL A 104 -6.97 -0.13 -8.91
C VAL A 104 -7.11 0.21 -7.42
N GLU A 105 -7.38 1.48 -7.09
CA GLU A 105 -7.55 1.94 -5.71
C GLU A 105 -8.74 1.25 -5.03
N GLY A 106 -9.82 0.98 -5.78
CA GLY A 106 -10.99 0.26 -5.29
C GLY A 106 -10.70 -1.21 -5.00
N VAL A 107 -9.95 -1.87 -5.89
CA VAL A 107 -9.49 -3.26 -5.69
C VAL A 107 -8.58 -3.36 -4.45
N TYR A 108 -7.69 -2.40 -4.25
CA TYR A 108 -6.78 -2.36 -3.11
C TYR A 108 -7.35 -1.64 -1.87
N LEU A 109 -8.65 -1.34 -1.81
CA LEU A 109 -9.26 -0.55 -0.72
C LEU A 109 -8.85 -1.06 0.67
N HIS A 110 -8.88 -2.38 0.89
CA HIS A 110 -8.47 -3.00 2.15
C HIS A 110 -7.02 -2.68 2.57
N PHE A 111 -6.07 -2.80 1.64
CA PHE A 111 -4.66 -2.50 1.84
C PHE A 111 -4.44 -1.01 2.06
N HIS A 112 -5.18 -0.16 1.34
CA HIS A 112 -5.17 1.28 1.59
C HIS A 112 -5.64 1.61 3.00
N LYS A 113 -6.72 0.97 3.47
CA LYS A 113 -7.27 1.19 4.81
C LYS A 113 -6.36 0.69 5.93
N ALA A 114 -5.65 -0.43 5.71
CA ALA A 114 -4.64 -0.90 6.67
C ALA A 114 -3.54 0.16 6.91
N ASN A 115 -3.03 0.79 5.84
CA ASN A 115 -2.04 1.86 5.95
C ASN A 115 -2.64 3.16 6.53
N GLN A 116 -3.83 3.55 6.08
CA GLN A 116 -4.52 4.75 6.59
C GLN A 116 -4.89 4.64 8.07
N PHE A 117 -5.11 3.43 8.59
CA PHE A 117 -5.34 3.18 10.01
C PHE A 117 -4.14 3.59 10.87
N LEU A 118 -2.92 3.47 10.34
CA LEU A 118 -1.69 3.95 10.97
C LEU A 118 -1.54 5.49 10.87
N GLY A 119 -2.41 6.17 10.13
CA GLY A 119 -2.36 7.61 9.90
C GLY A 119 -1.64 8.04 8.63
N LEU A 120 -1.14 7.08 7.83
CA LEU A 120 -0.49 7.35 6.55
C LEU A 120 -1.48 7.85 5.50
N SER A 121 -1.01 8.66 4.54
CA SER A 121 -1.79 9.06 3.37
C SER A 121 -1.19 8.52 2.06
N ALA A 122 -2.06 8.09 1.15
CA ALA A 122 -1.63 7.48 -0.10
C ALA A 122 -1.06 8.51 -1.09
N LEU A 123 -0.01 8.12 -1.79
CA LEU A 123 0.41 8.67 -3.08
C LEU A 123 -0.27 7.87 -4.20
N PRO A 124 -0.39 8.44 -5.42
CA PRO A 124 -0.98 7.73 -6.55
C PRO A 124 -0.30 6.38 -6.81
N THR A 125 -1.10 5.32 -6.98
CA THR A 125 -0.57 3.98 -7.28
C THR A 125 0.07 3.93 -8.66
N PHE A 126 1.20 3.22 -8.75
CA PHE A 126 1.76 2.77 -10.01
C PHE A 126 1.31 1.33 -10.28
N ILE A 127 0.88 1.05 -11.52
CA ILE A 127 0.55 -0.30 -11.98
C ILE A 127 1.16 -0.60 -13.35
N ALA A 128 1.77 -1.78 -13.47
CA ALA A 128 2.10 -2.41 -14.75
C ALA A 128 1.10 -3.55 -15.03
N ASN A 129 0.52 -3.56 -16.22
CA ASN A 129 -0.56 -4.47 -16.65
C ASN A 129 -0.09 -5.37 -17.79
N ASP A 130 -0.81 -6.48 -18.03
CA ASP A 130 -0.47 -7.50 -19.04
C ASP A 130 0.98 -8.02 -18.96
N VAL A 131 1.59 -8.02 -17.77
CA VAL A 131 3.04 -8.26 -17.62
C VAL A 131 3.50 -9.68 -18.01
N GLU A 132 2.58 -10.65 -18.06
CA GLU A 132 2.88 -12.03 -18.49
C GLU A 132 2.61 -12.21 -19.99
N LYS A 133 1.49 -11.69 -20.51
CA LYS A 133 1.07 -11.88 -21.91
C LYS A 133 1.73 -10.91 -22.88
N ASN A 134 2.08 -9.71 -22.42
CA ASN A 134 2.69 -8.64 -23.21
C ASN A 134 3.68 -7.84 -22.36
N PRO A 135 4.82 -8.44 -21.97
CA PRO A 135 5.82 -7.75 -21.15
C PRO A 135 6.40 -6.54 -21.90
N GLN A 136 6.40 -5.38 -21.25
CA GLN A 136 6.91 -4.12 -21.78
C GLN A 136 7.94 -3.50 -20.81
N ILE A 137 8.96 -4.28 -20.45
CA ILE A 137 9.88 -4.01 -19.32
C ILE A 137 10.48 -2.61 -19.38
N GLU A 138 11.11 -2.22 -20.50
CA GLU A 138 11.77 -0.92 -20.62
C GLU A 138 10.77 0.25 -20.52
N LYS A 139 9.58 0.06 -21.09
CA LYS A 139 8.50 1.05 -21.06
C LYS A 139 7.94 1.20 -19.65
N ASP A 140 7.72 0.10 -18.95
CA ASP A 140 7.21 0.13 -17.58
C ASP A 140 8.24 0.72 -16.61
N MET A 141 9.53 0.44 -16.81
CA MET A 141 10.60 1.09 -16.06
C MET A 141 10.65 2.61 -16.31
N ALA A 142 10.53 3.05 -17.56
CA ALA A 142 10.49 4.48 -17.89
C ALA A 142 9.27 5.18 -17.26
N ARG A 143 8.09 4.56 -17.33
CA ARG A 143 6.88 5.05 -16.67
C ARG A 143 7.02 5.11 -15.15
N TYR A 144 7.64 4.08 -14.55
CA TYR A 144 7.83 4.03 -13.11
C TYR A 144 8.74 5.15 -12.62
N LEU A 145 9.87 5.38 -13.29
CA LEU A 145 10.78 6.49 -12.97
C LEU A 145 10.07 7.85 -13.09
N GLN A 146 9.33 8.06 -14.19
CA GLN A 146 8.53 9.29 -14.35
C GLN A 146 7.48 9.47 -13.23
N HIS A 147 6.87 8.36 -12.79
CA HIS A 147 5.89 8.37 -11.69
C HIS A 147 6.54 8.75 -10.36
N LEU A 148 7.72 8.18 -10.06
CA LEU A 148 8.51 8.51 -8.87
C LEU A 148 8.93 9.99 -8.86
N ASP A 149 9.43 10.51 -9.97
CA ASP A 149 9.84 11.91 -10.11
C ASP A 149 8.65 12.86 -9.86
N LYS A 150 7.47 12.50 -10.37
CA LYS A 150 6.26 13.31 -10.22
C LYS A 150 5.69 13.30 -8.80
N HIS A 151 5.81 12.21 -8.06
CA HIS A 151 5.05 11.98 -6.82
C HIS A 151 5.89 11.89 -5.55
N ILE A 152 7.20 11.64 -5.66
CA ILE A 152 8.09 11.45 -4.51
C ILE A 152 9.18 12.51 -4.44
N GLN A 153 9.81 12.90 -5.56
CA GLN A 153 10.90 13.89 -5.52
C GLN A 153 10.45 15.31 -5.14
N SER A 154 9.14 15.58 -5.13
CA SER A 154 8.56 16.85 -4.72
C SER A 154 8.19 16.93 -3.23
N LEU A 155 8.55 15.91 -2.44
CA LEU A 155 8.31 15.85 -0.98
C LEU A 155 9.58 16.24 -0.22
#